data_AF-A0A1Y3N5K2-F1
#
_entry.id   AF-A0A1Y3N5K2-F1
#
_cell.length_a   1.000
_cell.length_b   1.000
_cell.length_c   1.000
_cell.angle_alpha   90.00
_cell.angle_beta   90.00
_cell.angle_gamma   90.00
#
_symmetry.space_group_name_H-M   'P 1'
#
loop_
_entity.id
_entity.type
_entity.pdbx_description
1 polymer ?
#
loop_
_entity_poly.entity_id
_entity_poly.type
_entity_poly.pdbx_seq_one_letter_code
_entity_poly.pdbx_strand_id
1 'polypeptide(L)'
;WKLLYSIDQHGLSMKTLYSNIKHAGPCVMAITTDNDEVFGAFTSEPFDPEISKSFYGSGLSFIWKLNDQGNVDFYQAKSSNQYYMLADSHFIAMGGGNGRFGFYLNENLIDGYISPCMTFNYDSNITENENFECYGLEIWGFEF
;
A
#
# COMPACT_ATOMS: atom_id res chain seq x y z
N TRP A 1 4.60 -18.24 -2.63
CA TRP A 1 3.75 -17.08 -2.26
C TRP A 1 2.86 -17.55 -1.14
N LYS A 2 2.74 -16.76 -0.08
CA LYS A 2 1.93 -17.08 1.10
C LYS A 2 1.00 -15.92 1.38
N LEU A 3 -0.29 -16.20 1.51
CA LEU A 3 -1.25 -15.21 2.00
C LEU A 3 -0.93 -14.94 3.48
N LEU A 4 -0.58 -13.71 3.81
CA LEU A 4 -0.27 -13.29 5.17
C LEU A 4 -1.50 -12.69 5.84
N TYR A 5 -2.25 -11.87 5.10
CA TYR A 5 -3.43 -11.20 5.61
C TYR A 5 -4.46 -11.02 4.49
N SER A 6 -5.73 -11.09 4.85
CA SER A 6 -6.89 -10.81 4.00
C SER A 6 -8.04 -10.37 4.88
N ILE A 7 -8.77 -9.32 4.49
CA ILE A 7 -9.92 -8.84 5.27
C ILE A 7 -11.03 -9.90 5.39
N ASP A 8 -11.19 -10.75 4.39
CA ASP A 8 -12.18 -11.84 4.39
C ASP A 8 -11.86 -12.92 5.43
N GLN A 9 -10.57 -13.19 5.64
CA GLN A 9 -10.12 -14.25 6.55
C GLN A 9 -9.80 -13.74 7.96
N HIS A 10 -9.40 -12.48 8.10
CA HIS A 10 -8.81 -11.95 9.33
C HIS A 10 -9.56 -10.73 9.90
N GLY A 11 -10.54 -10.20 9.17
CA GLY A 11 -11.37 -9.06 9.59
C GLY A 11 -10.67 -7.70 9.51
N LEU A 12 -11.44 -6.64 9.71
CA LEU A 12 -11.05 -5.23 9.53
C LEU A 12 -10.34 -4.65 10.77
N SER A 13 -9.11 -5.08 11.04
CA SER A 13 -8.35 -4.60 12.19
C SER A 13 -6.88 -4.37 11.83
N MET A 14 -6.45 -3.11 11.86
CA MET A 14 -5.05 -2.73 11.63
C MET A 14 -4.08 -3.47 12.57
N LYS A 15 -4.47 -3.69 13.84
CA LYS A 15 -3.70 -4.50 14.79
C LYS A 15 -3.53 -5.94 14.32
N THR A 16 -4.59 -6.53 13.76
CA THR A 16 -4.55 -7.90 13.21
C THR A 16 -3.68 -7.95 11.97
N LEU A 17 -3.79 -6.95 11.08
CA LEU A 17 -2.90 -6.81 9.92
C LEU A 17 -1.43 -6.80 10.36
N TYR A 18 -1.03 -5.90 11.27
CA TYR A 18 0.34 -5.81 11.76
C TYR A 18 0.81 -7.12 12.40
N SER A 19 -0.02 -7.76 13.23
CA SER A 19 0.34 -9.03 13.86
C SER A 19 0.60 -10.16 12.85
N ASN A 20 -0.10 -10.16 11.72
CA ASN A 20 0.07 -11.20 10.69
C ASN A 20 1.29 -10.98 9.81
N ILE A 21 1.67 -9.71 9.58
CA ILE A 21 2.79 -9.37 8.67
C ILE A 21 4.09 -9.01 9.40
N LYS A 22 4.09 -8.89 10.74
CA LYS A 22 5.22 -8.38 11.55
C LYS A 22 6.60 -8.97 11.24
N HIS A 23 6.64 -10.26 10.91
CA HIS A 23 7.89 -10.99 10.64
C HIS A 23 8.04 -11.38 9.17
N ALA A 24 7.18 -10.83 8.31
CA ALA A 24 7.34 -10.95 6.88
C ALA A 24 8.51 -10.09 6.41
N GLY A 25 9.10 -10.46 5.26
CA GLY A 25 10.01 -9.59 4.53
C GLY A 25 9.23 -8.67 3.58
N PRO A 26 9.71 -8.48 2.34
CA PRO A 26 8.96 -7.77 1.32
C PRO A 26 7.57 -8.38 1.11
N CYS A 27 6.57 -7.52 0.89
CA CYS A 27 5.18 -7.92 0.71
C CYS A 27 4.59 -7.36 -0.58
N VAL A 28 3.58 -8.05 -1.11
CA VAL A 28 2.70 -7.54 -2.17
C VAL A 28 1.32 -7.34 -1.56
N MET A 29 0.87 -6.08 -1.53
CA MET A 29 -0.47 -5.71 -1.14
C MET A 29 -1.32 -5.52 -2.39
N ALA A 30 -2.54 -6.07 -2.38
CA ALA A 30 -3.55 -5.91 -3.41
C ALA A 30 -4.86 -5.39 -2.78
N ILE A 31 -5.46 -4.39 -3.40
CA ILE A 31 -6.71 -3.77 -2.98
C ILE A 31 -7.70 -3.83 -4.15
N THR A 32 -8.93 -4.18 -3.83
CA THR A 32 -10.09 -4.03 -4.72
C THR A 32 -10.96 -2.90 -4.17
N THR A 33 -11.30 -1.92 -5.00
CA THR A 33 -12.15 -0.79 -4.60
C THR A 33 -13.64 -1.07 -4.76
N ASP A 34 -14.46 -0.14 -4.28
CA ASP A 34 -15.90 -0.03 -4.53
C ASP A 34 -16.29 0.14 -6.01
N ASN A 35 -15.33 0.49 -6.88
CA ASN A 35 -15.53 0.64 -8.32
C ASN A 35 -14.87 -0.49 -9.13
N ASP A 36 -14.63 -1.64 -8.50
CA ASP A 36 -13.98 -2.83 -9.09
C ASP A 36 -12.54 -2.58 -9.62
N GLU A 37 -11.91 -1.46 -9.25
CA GLU A 37 -10.52 -1.20 -9.60
C GLU A 37 -9.58 -2.02 -8.72
N VAL A 38 -8.55 -2.62 -9.33
CA VAL A 38 -7.53 -3.39 -8.61
C VAL A 38 -6.18 -2.71 -8.72
N PHE A 39 -5.62 -2.33 -7.59
CA PHE A 39 -4.28 -1.76 -7.49
C PHE A 39 -3.63 -2.19 -6.17
N GLY A 40 -2.39 -1.80 -5.96
CA GLY A 40 -1.74 -2.06 -4.70
C GLY A 40 -0.31 -1.58 -4.67
N ALA A 41 0.48 -2.23 -3.83
CA ALA A 41 1.88 -1.89 -3.67
C ALA A 41 2.75 -3.13 -3.47
N PHE A 42 3.99 -3.01 -3.92
CA PHE A 42 5.08 -3.81 -3.38
C PHE A 42 5.77 -2.99 -2.28
N THR A 43 5.93 -3.59 -1.11
CA THR A 43 6.60 -3.00 0.04
C THR A 43 7.91 -3.73 0.28
N SER A 44 9.02 -2.99 0.42
CA SER A 44 10.32 -3.60 0.69
C SER A 44 10.46 -4.18 2.11
N GLU A 45 9.57 -3.77 3.01
CA GLU A 45 9.45 -4.20 4.41
C GLU A 45 7.96 -4.48 4.70
N PRO A 46 7.59 -5.16 5.79
CA PRO A 46 6.20 -5.21 6.23
C PRO A 46 5.76 -3.82 6.74
N PHE A 47 4.45 -3.53 6.68
CA PHE A 47 3.94 -2.40 7.44
C PHE A 47 4.03 -2.69 8.94
N ASP A 48 4.87 -1.94 9.66
CA ASP A 48 5.03 -2.10 11.11
C ASP A 48 5.35 -0.74 11.78
N PRO A 49 4.50 -0.25 12.70
CA PRO A 49 4.73 1.01 13.43
C PRO A 49 5.86 0.94 14.47
N GLU A 50 6.44 -0.24 14.71
CA GLU A 50 7.62 -0.46 15.54
C GLU A 50 8.94 -0.29 14.77
N ILE A 51 8.95 -0.39 13.43
CA ILE A 51 10.16 -0.21 12.61
C ILE A 51 10.67 1.23 12.66
N SER A 52 9.77 2.21 12.52
CA SER A 52 10.14 3.64 12.53
C SER A 52 8.95 4.51 12.90
N LYS A 53 9.22 5.66 13.56
CA LYS A 53 8.23 6.73 13.79
C LYS A 53 8.17 7.74 12.63
N SER A 54 8.91 7.48 11.56
CA SER A 54 8.99 8.30 10.35
C SER A 54 9.05 7.38 9.14
N PHE A 55 9.20 7.94 7.94
CA PHE A 55 9.30 7.12 6.74
C PHE A 55 10.43 6.08 6.82
N TYR A 56 10.18 4.89 6.28
CA TYR A 56 11.12 3.77 6.19
C TYR A 56 10.93 3.00 4.87
N GLY A 57 11.63 1.87 4.74
CA GLY A 57 11.68 1.07 3.52
C GLY A 57 12.77 1.55 2.57
N SER A 58 12.69 1.10 1.32
CA SER A 58 13.69 1.38 0.29
C SER A 58 13.06 1.78 -1.04
N GLY A 59 13.89 2.26 -1.96
CA GLY A 59 13.49 2.58 -3.34
C GLY A 59 13.06 1.37 -4.18
N LEU A 60 13.09 0.15 -3.63
CA LEU A 60 12.50 -1.03 -4.25
C LEU A 60 10.97 -1.05 -4.14
N SER A 61 10.38 -0.29 -3.21
CA SER A 61 8.94 -0.15 -3.09
C SER A 61 8.34 0.54 -4.33
N PHE A 62 7.16 0.09 -4.76
CA PHE A 62 6.42 0.68 -5.89
C PHE A 62 4.92 0.50 -5.73
N ILE A 63 4.15 1.37 -6.37
CA ILE A 63 2.70 1.20 -6.56
C ILE A 63 2.46 0.43 -7.86
N TRP A 64 1.44 -0.40 -7.93
CA TRP A 64 1.04 -1.07 -9.17
C TRP A 64 -0.48 -0.97 -9.37
N LYS A 65 -0.95 -1.03 -10.62
CA LYS A 65 -2.37 -1.03 -10.97
C LYS A 65 -2.65 -2.02 -12.10
N LEU A 66 -3.77 -2.75 -12.01
CA LEU A 66 -4.33 -3.50 -13.13
C LEU A 66 -5.13 -2.53 -14.02
N ASN A 67 -4.77 -2.42 -15.29
CA ASN A 67 -5.47 -1.56 -16.25
C ASN A 67 -6.59 -2.28 -17.00
N ASP A 68 -7.40 -1.52 -17.73
CA ASP A 68 -8.60 -2.01 -18.45
C ASP A 68 -8.29 -3.07 -19.52
N GLN A 69 -7.01 -3.20 -19.92
CA GLN A 69 -6.55 -4.20 -20.89
C GLN A 69 -6.08 -5.49 -20.20
N GLY A 70 -6.14 -5.56 -18.87
CA GLY A 70 -5.66 -6.68 -18.06
C GLY A 70 -4.14 -6.71 -17.88
N ASN A 71 -3.44 -5.62 -18.19
CA ASN A 71 -2.00 -5.49 -17.94
C ASN A 71 -1.73 -4.81 -16.60
N VAL A 72 -0.54 -5.04 -16.04
CA VAL A 72 -0.11 -4.40 -14.78
C VAL A 72 0.84 -3.25 -15.10
N ASP A 73 0.43 -2.04 -14.72
CA ASP A 73 1.25 -0.84 -14.75
C ASP A 73 2.01 -0.70 -13.43
N PHE A 74 3.30 -0.37 -13.51
CA PHE A 74 4.19 -0.27 -12.35
C PHE A 74 4.69 1.17 -12.17
N TYR A 75 4.55 1.67 -10.95
CA TYR A 75 4.96 3.02 -10.59
C TYR A 75 6.10 3.03 -9.55
N GLN A 76 7.33 3.03 -10.06
CA GLN A 76 8.58 2.99 -9.29
C GLN A 76 8.92 4.30 -8.57
N ALA A 77 9.81 4.19 -7.58
CA ALA A 77 10.36 5.32 -6.86
C ALA A 77 11.24 6.24 -7.74
N LYS A 78 10.99 7.55 -7.71
CA LYS A 78 11.70 8.59 -8.49
C LYS A 78 13.09 8.99 -7.94
N SER A 79 13.54 8.40 -6.83
CA SER A 79 14.78 8.79 -6.11
C SER A 79 14.88 10.26 -5.67
N SER A 80 13.79 11.01 -5.75
CA SER A 80 13.70 12.44 -5.37
C SER A 80 13.69 12.66 -3.87
N ASN A 81 13.24 11.66 -3.11
CA ASN A 81 13.21 11.60 -1.65
C ASN A 81 13.14 10.13 -1.19
N GLN A 82 13.15 9.91 0.13
CA GLN A 82 13.10 8.59 0.76
C GLN A 82 11.80 8.36 1.55
N TYR A 83 10.70 8.97 1.14
CA TYR A 83 9.40 8.88 1.81
C TYR A 83 8.59 7.66 1.34
N TYR A 84 9.18 6.46 1.40
CA TYR A 84 8.64 5.27 0.75
C TYR A 84 7.43 4.69 1.46
N MET A 85 7.57 4.39 2.76
CA MET A 85 6.54 3.73 3.56
C MET A 85 6.40 4.41 4.93
N LEU A 86 5.20 4.45 5.46
CA LEU A 86 4.90 4.93 6.80
C LEU A 86 3.74 4.13 7.39
N ALA A 87 3.85 3.75 8.66
CA ALA A 87 2.82 3.02 9.38
C ALA A 87 2.73 3.57 10.80
N ASP A 88 1.51 3.77 11.30
CA ASP A 88 1.25 4.06 12.70
C ASP A 88 0.00 3.31 13.20
N SER A 89 -0.52 3.65 14.38
CA SER A 89 -1.72 2.99 14.91
C SER A 89 -3.01 3.32 14.15
N HIS A 90 -2.99 4.36 13.32
CA HIS A 90 -4.16 4.96 12.68
C HIS A 90 -4.17 4.82 11.15
N PHE A 91 -3.04 4.53 10.51
CA PHE A 91 -2.97 4.33 9.06
C PHE A 91 -1.74 3.55 8.61
N ILE A 92 -1.82 3.07 7.37
CA ILE A 92 -0.66 2.75 6.53
C ILE A 92 -0.62 3.70 5.34
N ALA A 93 0.58 4.10 4.94
CA ALA A 93 0.77 5.03 3.84
C ALA A 93 2.07 4.76 3.07
N MET A 94 2.09 5.18 1.82
CA MET A 94 3.28 5.14 0.97
C MET A 94 3.41 6.40 0.15
N GLY A 95 4.65 6.86 -0.04
CA GLY A 95 4.96 8.04 -0.84
C GLY A 95 4.60 9.33 -0.13
N GLY A 96 5.53 10.28 -0.04
CA GLY A 96 5.26 11.61 0.53
C GLY A 96 5.82 12.75 -0.32
N GLY A 97 5.96 13.94 0.30
CA GLY A 97 6.72 15.08 -0.21
C GLY A 97 5.91 16.33 -0.54
N ASN A 98 4.59 16.25 -0.66
CA ASN A 98 3.71 17.37 -1.05
C ASN A 98 2.60 17.67 -0.03
N GLY A 99 2.77 17.24 1.23
CA GLY A 99 1.74 17.37 2.28
C GLY A 99 0.63 16.32 2.20
N ARG A 100 0.68 15.40 1.23
CA ARG A 100 -0.21 14.23 1.12
C ARG A 100 0.63 12.97 0.94
N PHE A 101 -0.03 11.81 1.08
CA PHE A 101 0.58 10.54 0.73
C PHE A 101 0.27 10.14 -0.71
N GLY A 102 1.15 9.34 -1.29
CA GLY A 102 0.91 8.68 -2.56
C GLY A 102 -0.25 7.69 -2.46
N PHE A 103 -0.21 6.87 -1.42
CA PHE A 103 -1.24 5.92 -1.02
C PHE A 103 -1.49 6.07 0.48
N TYR A 104 -2.75 5.95 0.89
CA TYR A 104 -3.17 5.99 2.29
C TYR A 104 -4.36 5.05 2.52
N LEU A 105 -4.37 4.36 3.66
CA LEU A 105 -5.50 3.56 4.14
C LEU A 105 -5.64 3.71 5.66
N ASN A 106 -6.86 3.97 6.13
CA ASN A 106 -7.15 4.26 7.54
C ASN A 106 -7.14 3.03 8.46
N GLU A 107 -7.28 3.26 9.77
CA GLU A 107 -7.23 2.26 10.86
C GLU A 107 -8.27 1.15 10.75
N ASN A 108 -9.37 1.42 10.07
CA ASN A 108 -10.45 0.47 9.86
C ASN A 108 -10.26 -0.35 8.58
N LEU A 109 -9.25 -0.04 7.76
CA LEU A 109 -8.98 -0.69 6.48
C LEU A 109 -10.15 -0.57 5.50
N ILE A 110 -10.90 0.54 5.58
CA ILE A 110 -12.07 0.83 4.74
C ILE A 110 -11.78 2.03 3.86
N ASP A 111 -11.47 3.19 4.46
CA ASP A 111 -11.34 4.42 3.70
C ASP A 111 -9.88 4.69 3.34
N GLY A 112 -9.63 4.88 2.05
CA GLY A 112 -8.31 5.19 1.54
C GLY A 112 -8.34 6.24 0.43
N TYR A 113 -7.14 6.69 0.06
CA TYR A 113 -6.97 7.49 -1.13
C TYR A 113 -5.63 7.20 -1.81
N ILE A 114 -5.58 7.51 -3.11
CA ILE A 114 -4.37 7.47 -3.92
C ILE A 114 -4.24 8.79 -4.67
N SER A 115 -3.11 9.47 -4.50
CA SER A 115 -2.92 10.84 -5.02
C SER A 115 -1.48 10.99 -5.54
N PRO A 116 -1.23 11.82 -6.57
CA PRO A 116 0.12 12.08 -7.04
C PRO A 116 1.06 12.51 -5.90
N CYS A 117 2.27 11.96 -5.88
CA CYS A 117 3.28 12.28 -4.88
C CYS A 117 4.65 12.51 -5.52
N MET A 118 5.59 13.08 -4.75
CA MET A 118 6.95 13.28 -5.25
C MET A 118 7.75 11.98 -5.32
N THR A 119 7.31 10.94 -4.61
CA THR A 119 8.08 9.72 -4.36
C THR A 119 7.95 8.69 -5.47
N PHE A 120 6.75 8.47 -6.00
CA PHE A 120 6.47 7.48 -7.05
C PHE A 120 6.12 8.15 -8.38
N ASN A 121 6.28 7.43 -9.48
CA ASN A 121 6.18 7.96 -10.84
C ASN A 121 4.78 7.85 -11.49
N TYR A 122 3.73 8.24 -10.77
CA TYR A 122 2.45 8.60 -11.38
C TYR A 122 2.16 10.09 -11.16
N ASP A 123 2.25 10.85 -12.25
CA ASP A 123 2.06 12.31 -12.26
C ASP A 123 0.58 12.73 -12.38
N SER A 124 -0.32 11.75 -12.50
CA SER A 124 -1.77 11.91 -12.54
C SER A 124 -2.46 10.85 -11.69
N ASN A 125 -3.76 11.03 -11.42
CA ASN A 125 -4.57 9.99 -10.81
C ASN A 125 -4.49 8.71 -11.64
N ILE A 126 -4.22 7.59 -10.97
CA ILE A 126 -4.17 6.28 -11.62
C ILE A 126 -5.49 5.53 -11.45
N THR A 127 -6.32 5.89 -10.49
CA THR A 127 -7.70 5.40 -10.28
C THR A 127 -8.71 6.41 -10.82
N GLU A 128 -9.96 5.95 -11.03
CA GLU A 128 -11.05 6.84 -11.46
C GLU A 128 -11.29 7.94 -10.43
N ASN A 129 -11.32 7.55 -9.15
CA ASN A 129 -11.50 8.44 -8.00
C ASN A 129 -10.24 8.48 -7.13
N GLU A 130 -9.92 9.66 -6.59
CA GLU A 130 -8.80 9.80 -5.65
C GLU A 130 -9.07 9.03 -4.35
N ASN A 131 -10.30 9.13 -3.83
CA ASN A 131 -10.75 8.40 -2.66
C ASN A 131 -11.43 7.10 -3.09
N PHE A 132 -11.29 6.06 -2.28
CA PHE A 132 -11.91 4.75 -2.50
C PHE A 132 -12.35 4.12 -1.18
N GLU A 133 -13.35 3.26 -1.25
CA GLU A 133 -13.64 2.30 -0.20
C GLU A 133 -12.95 0.97 -0.54
N CYS A 134 -12.27 0.39 0.44
CA CYS A 134 -11.53 -0.87 0.32
C CYS A 134 -12.49 -2.05 0.50
N TYR A 135 -12.92 -2.65 -0.61
CA TYR A 135 -13.79 -3.82 -0.64
C TYR A 135 -13.04 -5.14 -0.52
N GLY A 136 -11.79 -5.17 -1.00
CA GLY A 136 -10.89 -6.30 -0.89
C GLY A 136 -9.51 -5.81 -0.48
N LEU A 137 -8.85 -6.50 0.44
CA LEU A 137 -7.45 -6.27 0.77
C LEU A 137 -6.80 -7.61 1.06
N GLU A 138 -5.70 -7.88 0.35
CA GLU A 138 -4.82 -9.02 0.60
C GLU A 138 -3.37 -8.55 0.69
N ILE A 139 -2.60 -9.18 1.59
CA ILE A 139 -1.16 -9.00 1.69
C ILE A 139 -0.49 -10.37 1.56
N TRP A 140 0.42 -10.47 0.61
CA TRP A 140 1.13 -11.68 0.24
C TRP A 140 2.63 -11.54 0.53
N GLY A 141 3.20 -12.59 1.11
CA GLY A 141 4.64 -12.72 1.35
C GLY A 141 5.28 -13.76 0.42
N PHE A 142 6.61 -13.74 0.39
CA PHE A 142 7.42 -14.70 -0.34
C PHE A 142 7.86 -15.86 0.58
N GLU A 143 7.78 -17.09 0.07
CA GLU A 143 8.35 -18.27 0.72
C GLU A 143 9.66 -18.60 0.00
N PHE A 144 10.73 -18.80 0.76
CA PHE A 144 12.06 -19.13 0.27
C PHE A 144 12.50 -20.49 0.82
#